data_AF-A0A7J6RII5-F1
#
_entry.id   AF-A0A7J6RII5-F1
#
_cell.length_a   1.000
_cell.length_b   1.000
_cell.length_c   1.000
_cell.angle_alpha   90.00
_cell.angle_beta   90.00
_cell.angle_gamma   90.00
#
_symmetry.space_group_name_H-M   'P 1'
#
loop_
_entity.id
_entity.type
_entity.pdbx_description
1 polymer ?
#
loop_
_entity_poly.entity_id
_entity_poly.type
_entity_poly.pdbx_seq_one_letter_code
_entity_poly.pdbx_strand_id
1 'polypeptide(L)'
;QNSCFPRVDLRYFLLYCKMHDIDPRGSPVAKSLIEANFKWYQQVFELDFEAVKLSWFVENAAYRDFFLFMDSTGGFYKYRWGNNPFRTFALAVLLPEDQMAALRVSYAHQGFCQCDDGQKGPYRLKEDLSVSDLLRQLQPWRGTEDQMARLDEISDMMQNPSGSDELPPRLR
;
A
#
# COMPACT_ATOMS: atom_id res chain seq x y z
N GLN A 1 -11.97 7.51 -15.95
CA GLN A 1 -12.53 6.25 -15.44
C GLN A 1 -11.96 5.98 -14.06
N ASN A 2 -12.84 5.72 -13.09
CA ASN A 2 -12.50 5.59 -11.67
C ASN A 2 -11.61 4.36 -11.44
N SER A 3 -10.35 4.57 -11.08
CA SER A 3 -9.45 3.48 -10.71
C SER A 3 -10.04 2.69 -9.52
N CYS A 4 -10.24 1.40 -9.72
CA CYS A 4 -10.85 0.46 -8.78
C CYS A 4 -9.89 0.05 -7.63
N PHE A 5 -8.91 0.91 -7.30
CA PHE A 5 -8.02 0.64 -6.19
C PHE A 5 -8.70 1.06 -4.88
N PRO A 6 -8.78 0.16 -3.87
CA PRO A 6 -9.31 0.51 -2.56
C PRO A 6 -8.46 1.62 -1.95
N ARG A 7 -9.11 2.71 -1.54
CA ARG A 7 -8.47 3.98 -1.21
C ARG A 7 -9.05 4.52 0.09
N VAL A 8 -8.25 4.70 1.14
CA VAL A 8 -8.66 5.46 2.35
C VAL A 8 -8.47 6.95 2.12
N ASP A 9 -9.54 7.72 2.07
CA ASP A 9 -9.46 9.14 1.74
C ASP A 9 -8.56 9.92 2.73
N LEU A 10 -7.45 10.44 2.20
CA LEU A 10 -6.42 11.16 2.95
C LEU A 10 -6.98 12.35 3.74
N ARG A 11 -8.12 12.93 3.33
CA ARG A 11 -8.74 14.05 4.03
C ARG A 11 -9.20 13.67 5.43
N TYR A 12 -9.78 12.48 5.62
CA TYR A 12 -10.19 12.01 6.94
C TYR A 12 -8.99 11.66 7.80
N PHE A 13 -7.94 11.08 7.22
CA PHE A 13 -6.67 10.86 7.91
C PHE A 13 -6.05 12.17 8.44
N LEU A 14 -5.95 13.19 7.59
CA LEU A 14 -5.41 14.49 8.00
C LEU A 14 -6.33 15.20 9.00
N LEU A 15 -7.65 15.02 8.88
CA LEU A 15 -8.62 15.54 9.86
C LEU A 15 -8.43 14.89 11.23
N TYR A 16 -8.27 13.56 11.30
CA TYR A 16 -7.94 12.87 12.54
C TYR A 16 -6.65 13.41 13.14
N CYS A 17 -5.57 13.50 12.35
CA CYS A 17 -4.29 14.03 12.83
C CYS A 17 -4.47 15.42 13.45
N LYS A 18 -5.22 16.31 12.79
CA LYS A 18 -5.50 17.66 13.29
C LYS A 18 -6.36 17.67 14.56
N MET A 19 -7.34 16.78 14.68
CA MET A 19 -8.20 16.68 15.87
C MET A 19 -7.44 16.21 17.11
N HIS A 20 -6.39 15.41 16.92
CA HIS A 20 -5.59 14.82 17.99
C HIS A 20 -4.22 15.51 18.18
N ASP A 21 -4.00 16.67 17.56
CA ASP A 21 -2.72 17.41 17.58
C ASP A 21 -1.51 16.56 17.18
N ILE A 22 -1.72 15.64 16.24
CA ILE A 22 -0.68 14.78 15.67
C ILE A 22 -0.12 15.49 14.44
N ASP A 23 1.20 15.73 14.42
CA ASP A 23 1.89 16.17 13.20
C ASP A 23 2.08 14.95 12.27
N PRO A 24 1.39 14.88 11.11
CA PRO A 24 1.56 13.78 10.17
C PRO A 24 2.96 13.75 9.53
N ARG A 25 3.77 14.81 9.67
CA ARG A 25 5.18 14.84 9.25
C ARG A 25 6.15 14.42 10.35
N GLY A 26 5.68 14.30 11.59
CA GLY A 26 6.49 13.92 12.75
C GLY A 26 6.94 12.45 12.71
N SER A 27 6.23 11.60 11.97
CA SER A 27 6.62 10.21 11.74
C SER A 27 7.34 10.06 10.40
N PRO A 28 8.52 9.43 10.35
CA PRO A 28 9.21 9.14 9.10
C PRO A 28 8.35 8.32 8.13
N VAL A 29 7.56 7.38 8.66
CA VAL A 29 6.63 6.52 7.90
C VAL A 29 5.52 7.37 7.29
N ALA A 30 4.85 8.20 8.09
CA ALA A 30 3.78 9.08 7.60
C ALA A 30 4.31 10.10 6.57
N LYS A 31 5.51 10.66 6.83
CA LYS A 31 6.22 11.53 5.89
C LYS A 31 6.45 10.86 4.54
N SER A 32 6.84 9.58 4.52
CA SER A 32 7.00 8.80 3.29
C SER A 32 5.70 8.66 2.50
N LEU A 33 4.55 8.54 3.16
CA LEU A 33 3.24 8.42 2.50
C LEU A 33 2.73 9.73 1.91
N ILE A 34 2.99 10.86 2.58
CA ILE A 34 2.39 12.16 2.25
C ILE A 34 3.30 13.05 1.38
N GLU A 35 4.63 12.93 1.50
CA GLU A 35 5.57 13.83 0.79
C GLU A 35 6.15 13.20 -0.48
N ALA A 36 6.38 11.88 -0.48
CA ALA A 36 7.07 11.23 -1.59
C ALA A 36 6.14 10.91 -2.77
N ASN A 37 4.81 10.89 -2.59
CA ASN A 37 3.90 10.48 -3.66
C ASN A 37 2.46 10.96 -3.49
N PHE A 38 1.91 11.61 -4.51
CA PHE A 38 0.48 11.98 -4.54
C PHE A 38 -0.46 10.77 -4.73
N LYS A 39 0.10 9.55 -4.93
CA LYS A 39 -0.60 8.28 -5.05
C LYS A 39 -0.36 7.37 -3.84
N TRP A 40 -0.57 7.90 -2.64
CA TRP A 40 -0.44 7.21 -1.34
C TRP A 40 -1.10 5.81 -1.28
N TYR A 41 -2.16 5.57 -2.06
CA TYR A 41 -2.84 4.27 -2.14
C TYR A 41 -2.02 3.16 -2.82
N GLN A 42 -0.90 3.52 -3.45
CA GLN A 42 0.04 2.58 -4.08
C GLN A 42 1.27 2.31 -3.20
N GLN A 43 1.35 2.92 -2.01
CA GLN A 43 2.46 2.80 -1.07
C GLN A 43 1.93 2.36 0.29
N VAL A 44 1.46 1.12 0.34
CA VAL A 44 0.87 0.53 1.55
C VAL A 44 1.57 -0.76 1.90
N PHE A 45 1.52 -1.15 3.16
CA PHE A 45 1.90 -2.51 3.54
C PHE A 45 0.88 -3.49 2.98
N GLU A 46 1.37 -4.59 2.39
CA GLU A 46 0.53 -5.69 1.96
C GLU A 46 0.23 -6.58 3.18
N LEU A 47 -1.03 -6.62 3.61
CA LEU A 47 -1.43 -7.30 4.84
C LEU A 47 -1.80 -8.77 4.62
N ASP A 48 -1.71 -9.26 3.38
CA ASP A 48 -1.80 -10.69 3.12
C ASP A 48 -0.74 -11.49 3.90
N PHE A 49 0.38 -10.85 4.31
CA PHE A 49 1.32 -11.40 5.27
C PHE A 49 1.77 -10.36 6.30
N GLU A 50 1.43 -10.61 7.57
CA GLU A 50 1.86 -9.80 8.70
C GLU A 50 2.22 -10.68 9.91
N ALA A 51 3.28 -10.30 10.63
CA ALA A 51 3.60 -10.87 11.95
C ALA A 51 3.49 -9.76 12.98
N VAL A 52 2.48 -9.84 13.84
CA VAL A 52 2.06 -8.71 14.68
C VAL A 52 1.82 -9.11 16.13
N LYS A 53 2.00 -8.14 17.04
CA LYS A 53 1.61 -8.27 18.44
C LYS A 53 0.14 -7.88 18.60
N LEU A 54 -0.75 -8.87 18.72
CA LEU A 54 -2.20 -8.65 18.79
C LEU A 54 -2.63 -7.69 19.91
N SER A 55 -1.97 -7.72 21.07
CA SER A 55 -2.30 -6.83 22.19
C SER A 55 -2.14 -5.36 21.83
N TRP A 56 -1.23 -5.01 20.89
CA TRP A 56 -1.11 -3.64 20.41
C TRP A 56 -2.39 -3.16 19.71
N PHE A 57 -3.15 -4.01 19.04
CA PHE A 57 -4.42 -3.59 18.41
C PHE A 57 -5.61 -3.62 19.37
N VAL A 58 -5.63 -4.57 20.30
CA VAL A 58 -6.78 -4.78 21.21
C VAL A 58 -6.77 -3.80 22.38
N GLU A 59 -5.59 -3.50 22.93
CA GLU A 59 -5.44 -2.70 24.15
C GLU A 59 -5.09 -1.23 23.88
N ASN A 60 -4.58 -0.90 22.68
CA ASN A 60 -4.21 0.47 22.35
C ASN A 60 -5.46 1.33 22.11
N ALA A 61 -5.73 2.22 23.07
CA ALA A 61 -6.86 3.14 23.00
C ALA A 61 -6.79 4.07 21.79
N ALA A 62 -5.60 4.54 21.39
CA ALA A 62 -5.44 5.42 20.23
C ALA A 62 -5.70 4.70 18.91
N TYR A 63 -5.32 3.42 18.79
CA TYR A 63 -5.68 2.61 17.63
C TYR A 63 -7.19 2.38 17.53
N ARG A 64 -7.84 2.07 18.66
CA ARG A 64 -9.30 1.90 18.71
C ARG A 64 -10.03 3.20 18.36
N ASP A 65 -9.55 4.32 18.88
CA ASP A 65 -10.10 5.64 18.60
C ASP A 65 -9.97 6.01 17.11
N PHE A 66 -8.78 5.81 16.53
CA PHE A 66 -8.56 5.96 15.08
C PHE A 66 -9.51 5.10 14.25
N PHE A 67 -9.70 3.83 14.63
CA PHE A 67 -10.62 2.94 13.95
C PHE A 67 -12.07 3.45 14.02
N LEU A 68 -12.55 3.83 15.21
CA LEU A 68 -13.91 4.33 15.40
C LEU A 68 -14.16 5.63 14.63
N PHE A 69 -13.18 6.54 14.62
CA PHE A 69 -13.25 7.75 13.80
C PHE A 69 -13.39 7.40 12.32
N MET A 70 -12.50 6.54 11.79
CA MET A 70 -12.54 6.15 10.37
C MET A 70 -13.82 5.42 10.00
N ASP A 71 -14.32 4.54 10.86
CA ASP A 71 -15.58 3.81 10.65
C ASP A 71 -16.78 4.76 10.61
N SER A 72 -16.81 5.77 11.49
CA SER A 72 -17.88 6.77 11.54
C SER A 72 -18.04 7.59 10.25
N THR A 73 -16.98 7.68 9.43
CA THR A 73 -17.05 8.35 8.11
C THR A 73 -17.89 7.57 7.09
N GLY A 74 -18.14 6.27 7.33
CA GLY A 74 -18.78 5.35 6.41
C GLY A 74 -17.89 4.93 5.24
N GLY A 75 -16.59 5.22 5.30
CA GLY A 75 -15.62 4.98 4.22
C GLY A 75 -15.50 3.52 3.79
N PHE A 76 -15.48 2.60 4.76
CA PHE A 76 -15.40 1.16 4.50
C PHE A 76 -16.56 0.65 3.63
N TYR A 77 -17.80 1.03 3.99
CA TYR A 77 -19.00 0.55 3.32
C TYR A 77 -19.32 1.30 2.02
N LYS A 78 -19.09 2.61 1.97
CA LYS A 78 -19.47 3.46 0.82
C LYS A 78 -18.41 3.50 -0.28
N TYR A 79 -17.13 3.39 0.09
CA TYR A 79 -16.01 3.67 -0.82
C TYR A 79 -14.96 2.56 -0.87
N ARG A 80 -15.24 1.38 -0.29
CA ARG A 80 -14.36 0.20 -0.30
C ARG A 80 -12.95 0.55 0.17
N TRP A 81 -12.86 1.24 1.31
CA TRP A 81 -11.57 1.46 1.95
C TRP A 81 -10.95 0.12 2.30
N GLY A 82 -9.75 -0.14 1.78
CA GLY A 82 -9.02 -1.38 2.02
C GLY A 82 -8.37 -1.39 3.39
N ASN A 83 -8.20 -2.59 3.96
CA ASN A 83 -7.42 -2.80 5.17
C ASN A 83 -5.97 -2.34 5.00
N ASN A 84 -5.32 -2.59 3.85
CA ASN A 84 -3.93 -2.21 3.59
C ASN A 84 -3.67 -0.70 3.79
N PRO A 85 -4.34 0.22 3.06
CA PRO A 85 -4.18 1.65 3.30
C PRO A 85 -4.62 2.08 4.71
N PHE A 86 -5.67 1.48 5.27
CA PHE A 86 -6.15 1.83 6.61
C PHE A 86 -5.10 1.52 7.69
N ARG A 87 -4.58 0.28 7.72
CA ARG A 87 -3.55 -0.13 8.69
C ARG A 87 -2.26 0.64 8.47
N THR A 88 -1.86 0.86 7.23
CA THR A 88 -0.65 1.64 6.92
C THR A 88 -0.75 3.04 7.54
N PHE A 89 -1.88 3.74 7.37
CA PHE A 89 -2.08 5.06 7.99
C PHE A 89 -2.13 5.01 9.52
N ALA A 90 -2.82 4.03 10.11
CA ALA A 90 -2.88 3.87 11.56
C ALA A 90 -1.48 3.66 12.14
N LEU A 91 -0.70 2.72 11.57
CA LEU A 91 0.66 2.44 11.99
C LEU A 91 1.58 3.64 11.79
N ALA A 92 1.44 4.33 10.66
CA ALA A 92 2.27 5.48 10.32
C ALA A 92 2.23 6.60 11.37
N VAL A 93 1.13 6.79 12.10
CA VAL A 93 1.01 7.87 13.10
C VAL A 93 0.93 7.40 14.54
N LEU A 94 0.60 6.13 14.79
CA LEU A 94 0.38 5.61 16.14
C LEU A 94 1.48 4.67 16.64
N LEU A 95 2.31 4.13 15.75
CA LEU A 95 3.39 3.21 16.10
C LEU A 95 4.74 3.85 15.75
N PRO A 96 5.68 3.93 16.70
CA PRO A 96 7.07 4.32 16.40
C PRO A 96 7.71 3.39 15.37
N GLU A 97 8.51 3.95 14.46
CA GLU A 97 9.13 3.19 13.36
C GLU A 97 10.10 2.11 13.86
N ASP A 98 10.78 2.34 14.98
CA ASP A 98 11.71 1.39 15.61
C ASP A 98 11.02 0.14 16.16
N GLN A 99 9.69 0.14 16.24
CA GLN A 99 8.86 -1.02 16.57
C GLN A 99 8.26 -1.71 15.34
N MET A 100 8.63 -1.26 14.14
CA MET A 100 8.25 -1.88 12.88
C MET A 100 9.45 -2.58 12.26
N ALA A 101 9.22 -3.74 11.63
CA ALA A 101 10.27 -4.46 10.94
C ALA A 101 9.77 -4.96 9.57
N ALA A 102 10.57 -4.76 8.54
CA ALA A 102 10.39 -5.43 7.27
C ALA A 102 10.86 -6.87 7.38
N LEU A 103 9.94 -7.83 7.22
CA LEU A 103 10.26 -9.25 7.34
C LEU A 103 11.02 -9.72 6.10
N ARG A 104 12.18 -10.35 6.32
CA ARG A 104 12.99 -10.98 5.27
C ARG A 104 12.60 -12.44 5.12
N VAL A 105 11.35 -12.65 4.71
CA VAL A 105 10.86 -13.99 4.39
C VAL A 105 10.53 -14.03 2.91
N SER A 106 10.83 -15.15 2.27
CA SER A 106 10.37 -15.37 0.90
C SER A 106 8.85 -15.41 0.89
N TYR A 107 8.24 -14.53 0.12
CA TYR A 107 6.80 -14.32 0.09
C TYR A 107 6.34 -13.99 -1.33
N ALA A 108 5.25 -14.59 -1.78
CA ALA A 108 4.65 -14.29 -3.07
C ALA A 108 3.14 -14.18 -2.96
N HIS A 109 2.56 -13.16 -3.59
CA HIS A 109 1.13 -12.98 -3.73
C HIS A 109 0.81 -12.40 -5.10
N GLN A 110 0.02 -13.15 -5.88
CA GLN A 110 -0.28 -12.84 -7.27
C GLN A 110 0.99 -12.58 -8.11
N GLY A 111 1.12 -11.39 -8.72
CA GLY A 111 2.31 -10.99 -9.49
C GLY A 111 3.42 -10.38 -8.65
N PHE A 112 3.28 -10.29 -7.33
CA PHE A 112 4.31 -9.79 -6.41
C PHE A 112 5.07 -10.96 -5.78
N CYS A 113 6.40 -10.88 -5.77
CA CYS A 113 7.27 -11.87 -5.16
C CYS A 113 8.49 -11.19 -4.54
N GLN A 114 8.76 -11.54 -3.28
CA GLN A 114 9.96 -11.23 -2.53
C GLN A 114 10.70 -12.56 -2.31
N CYS A 115 11.92 -12.68 -2.84
CA CYS A 115 12.78 -13.84 -2.61
C CYS A 115 13.95 -13.44 -1.71
N ASP A 116 14.24 -14.26 -0.69
CA ASP A 116 15.34 -14.06 0.24
C ASP A 116 16.68 -14.60 -0.29
N ASP A 117 16.68 -15.31 -1.42
CA ASP A 117 17.80 -16.13 -1.92
C ASP A 117 18.70 -15.43 -2.96
N GLY A 118 18.64 -14.10 -3.07
CA GLY A 118 19.45 -13.35 -4.04
C GLY A 118 19.07 -13.59 -5.51
N GLN A 119 18.03 -14.39 -5.79
CA GLN A 119 17.52 -14.55 -7.15
C GLN A 119 16.64 -13.36 -7.57
N LYS A 120 16.63 -13.11 -8.88
CA LYS A 120 16.09 -11.91 -9.53
C LYS A 120 14.55 -11.86 -9.46
N GLY A 121 14.01 -11.45 -8.32
CA GLY A 121 12.68 -10.85 -8.24
C GLY A 121 12.72 -9.39 -8.73
N PRO A 122 11.61 -8.81 -9.22
CA PRO A 122 11.57 -7.43 -9.71
C PRO A 122 11.82 -6.38 -8.63
N TYR A 123 11.73 -6.75 -7.35
CA TYR A 123 11.96 -5.87 -6.21
C TYR A 123 13.07 -6.47 -5.32
N ARG A 124 14.30 -6.00 -5.50
CA ARG A 124 15.39 -6.25 -4.56
C ARG A 124 15.36 -5.19 -3.48
N LEU A 125 14.97 -5.55 -2.25
CA LEU A 125 15.13 -4.67 -1.11
C LEU A 125 16.63 -4.52 -0.82
N LYS A 126 17.14 -3.28 -0.76
CA LYS A 126 18.51 -3.04 -0.29
C LYS A 126 18.62 -3.44 1.18
N GLU A 127 19.81 -3.88 1.59
CA GLU A 127 20.09 -4.22 2.99
C GLU A 127 19.93 -2.99 3.91
N ASP A 128 19.44 -3.23 5.13
CA ASP A 128 19.31 -2.27 6.25
C ASP A 128 18.47 -1.01 5.97
N LEU A 129 17.39 -1.13 5.19
CA LEU A 129 16.43 -0.05 5.03
C LEU A 129 15.49 0.05 6.23
N SER A 130 15.30 1.29 6.69
CA SER A 130 14.19 1.61 7.59
C SER A 130 12.84 1.33 6.90
N VAL A 131 11.78 1.14 7.68
CA VAL A 131 10.44 0.89 7.13
C VAL A 131 9.94 2.08 6.30
N SER A 132 10.28 3.30 6.69
CA SER A 132 9.98 4.51 5.95
C SER A 132 10.75 4.59 4.64
N ASP A 133 12.00 4.12 4.57
CA ASP A 133 12.77 4.03 3.33
C ASP A 133 12.26 2.93 2.40
N LEU A 134 11.82 1.80 2.97
CA LEU A 134 11.14 0.74 2.22
C LEU A 134 9.88 1.30 1.55
N LEU A 135 9.01 1.98 2.29
CA LEU A 135 7.81 2.62 1.74
C LEU A 135 8.13 3.68 0.67
N ARG A 136 9.22 4.45 0.86
CA ARG A 136 9.70 5.38 -0.18
C ARG A 136 10.12 4.66 -1.44
N GLN A 137 10.70 3.47 -1.34
CA GLN A 137 11.14 2.66 -2.48
C GLN A 137 10.02 1.90 -3.15
N LEU A 138 8.92 1.63 -2.44
CA LEU A 138 7.67 1.07 -2.99
C LEU A 138 6.92 2.05 -3.91
N GLN A 139 7.64 2.95 -4.62
CA GLN A 139 7.10 3.87 -5.61
C GLN A 139 6.18 3.15 -6.60
N PRO A 140 5.15 3.88 -7.07
CA PRO A 140 3.87 3.34 -7.45
C PRO A 140 4.04 2.43 -8.64
N TRP A 141 3.39 1.27 -8.60
CA TRP A 141 3.04 0.42 -9.74
C TRP A 141 3.30 1.07 -11.11
N ARG A 142 4.58 1.12 -11.51
CA ARG A 142 4.99 0.77 -12.85
C ARG A 142 5.21 -0.70 -12.65
N GLY A 143 4.40 -1.54 -13.28
CA GLY A 143 4.69 -2.95 -13.25
C GLY A 143 6.15 -3.19 -13.69
N THR A 144 6.63 -4.43 -13.58
CA THR A 144 7.85 -4.81 -14.29
C THR A 144 7.81 -4.32 -15.75
N GLU A 145 8.95 -4.18 -16.44
CA GLU A 145 8.93 -3.80 -17.88
C GLU A 145 7.91 -4.63 -18.67
N ASP A 146 7.80 -5.92 -18.34
CA ASP A 146 6.80 -6.85 -18.90
C ASP A 146 5.34 -6.48 -18.56
N GLN A 147 5.06 -6.03 -17.35
CA GLN A 147 3.71 -5.61 -16.92
C GLN A 147 3.33 -4.24 -17.47
N MET A 148 4.30 -3.34 -17.65
CA MET A 148 4.12 -2.07 -18.36
C MET A 148 3.81 -2.33 -19.84
N ALA A 149 4.56 -3.21 -20.50
CA ALA A 149 4.28 -3.65 -21.86
C ALA A 149 2.88 -4.27 -21.97
N ARG A 150 2.46 -5.05 -20.97
CA ARG A 150 1.12 -5.66 -20.93
C ARG A 150 -0.02 -4.64 -20.82
N LEU A 151 0.20 -3.54 -20.10
CA LEU A 151 -0.78 -2.45 -20.00
C LEU A 151 -0.89 -1.66 -21.28
N ASP A 152 0.25 -1.41 -21.94
CA ASP A 152 0.29 -0.73 -23.23
C ASP A 152 -0.44 -1.59 -24.27
N GLU A 153 -0.22 -2.91 -24.30
CA GLU A 153 -0.98 -3.86 -25.11
C GLU A 153 -2.50 -3.77 -24.86
N ILE A 154 -2.93 -3.80 -23.59
CA ILE A 154 -4.36 -3.74 -23.21
C ILE A 154 -4.95 -2.36 -23.53
N SER A 155 -4.18 -1.29 -23.36
CA SER A 155 -4.58 0.08 -23.69
C SER A 155 -4.78 0.26 -25.20
N ASP A 156 -3.88 -0.29 -26.01
CA ASP A 156 -4.00 -0.28 -27.47
C ASP A 156 -5.21 -1.10 -27.95
N MET A 157 -5.48 -2.25 -27.32
CA MET A 157 -6.69 -3.05 -27.59
C MET A 157 -7.99 -2.30 -27.25
N MET A 158 -8.00 -1.52 -26.17
CA MET A 158 -9.15 -0.70 -25.75
C MET A 158 -9.38 0.50 -26.67
N GLN A 159 -8.32 1.04 -27.27
CA GLN A 159 -8.38 2.18 -28.18
C GLN A 159 -8.69 1.77 -29.63
N ASN A 160 -8.30 0.56 -30.03
CA ASN A 160 -8.54 0.00 -31.37
C ASN A 160 -9.23 -1.38 -31.29
N PRO A 161 -10.52 -1.44 -30.92
CA PRO A 161 -11.24 -2.69 -30.66
C PRO A 161 -11.52 -3.56 -31.90
N SER A 162 -11.08 -3.15 -33.09
CA SER A 162 -11.32 -3.87 -34.36
C SER A 162 -10.14 -4.70 -34.86
N GLY A 163 -9.08 -4.85 -34.06
CA GLY A 163 -7.88 -5.61 -34.43
C GLY A 163 -7.78 -6.92 -33.65
N SER A 164 -8.06 -8.03 -34.34
CA SER A 164 -7.85 -9.44 -33.94
C SER A 164 -8.72 -10.03 -32.82
N ASP A 165 -9.64 -10.91 -33.22
CA ASP A 165 -10.35 -11.90 -32.38
C ASP A 165 -9.44 -13.00 -31.78
N GLU A 166 -8.12 -12.89 -31.89
CA GLU A 166 -7.20 -13.87 -31.29
C GLU A 166 -6.67 -13.38 -29.94
N LEU A 167 -7.09 -14.07 -28.86
CA LEU A 167 -6.45 -13.94 -27.56
C LEU A 167 -4.95 -14.24 -27.68
N PRO A 168 -4.06 -13.43 -27.07
CA PRO A 168 -2.63 -13.63 -27.18
C PRO A 168 -2.21 -15.03 -26.72
N PRO A 169 -1.12 -15.61 -27.27
CA PRO A 169 -0.77 -17.04 -27.14
C PRO A 169 -0.67 -17.56 -25.70
N ARG A 170 -0.45 -16.69 -24.70
CA ARG A 170 -0.35 -17.05 -23.28
C ARG A 170 -1.68 -17.05 -22.52
N LEU A 171 -2.80 -16.77 -23.20
CA LEU A 171 -4.16 -16.87 -22.67
C LEU A 171 -4.97 -18.01 -23.32
N ARG A 172 -4.32 -18.88 -24.09
CA ARG A 172 -4.87 -20.19 -24.50
C ARG A 172 -4.60 -21.24 -23.43
#